data_AF-A0A2M7ST94-F1
#
_entry.id   AF-A0A2M7ST94-F1
#
_cell.length_a   1.000
_cell.length_b   1.000
_cell.length_c   1.000
_cell.angle_alpha   90.00
_cell.angle_beta   90.00
_cell.angle_gamma   90.00
#
_symmetry.space_group_name_H-M   'P 1'
#
loop_
_entity.id
_entity.type
_entity.pdbx_description
1 polymer ?
#
loop_
_entity_poly.entity_id
_entity_poly.type
_entity_poly.pdbx_seq_one_letter_code
_entity_poly.pdbx_strand_id
1 'polypeptide(L)'
;GENRARKGNTSPIGNVRKCHFCLHRIKDGMLPACTTTCIGRATYFGDANDPDSLVSELVASSNVMRLKEELGTEPRVYYLA
;
A
#
# COMPACT_ATOMS: atom_id res chain seq x y z
N GLY A 1 21.22 8.41 9.14
CA GLY A 1 20.82 8.46 7.72
C GLY A 1 21.03 9.87 7.22
N GLU A 2 21.63 10.04 6.05
CA GLU A 2 21.89 11.36 5.47
C GLU A 2 20.57 12.10 5.19
N ASN A 3 20.51 13.39 5.55
CA ASN A 3 19.37 14.23 5.22
C ASN A 3 19.46 14.67 3.74
N ARG A 4 18.61 14.08 2.88
CA ARG A 4 18.53 14.42 1.46
C ARG A 4 17.35 15.34 1.20
N ALA A 5 17.59 16.65 1.28
CA ALA A 5 16.57 17.67 1.06
C ALA A 5 16.20 17.81 -0.43
N ARG A 6 14.93 18.15 -0.70
CA ARG A 6 14.44 18.43 -2.07
C ARG A 6 14.89 19.82 -2.53
N LYS A 7 15.20 19.96 -3.82
CA LYS A 7 15.41 21.25 -4.49
C LYS A 7 14.19 21.59 -5.35
N GLY A 8 13.29 22.42 -4.82
CA GLY A 8 11.99 22.68 -5.47
C GLY A 8 11.16 21.40 -5.64
N ASN A 9 10.63 21.17 -6.84
CA ASN A 9 9.81 19.99 -7.14
C ASN A 9 10.61 18.73 -7.51
N THR A 10 11.94 18.78 -7.50
CA THR A 10 12.79 17.64 -7.89
C THR A 10 12.99 16.64 -6.74
N SER A 11 13.23 15.37 -7.08
CA SER A 11 13.69 14.38 -6.08
C SER A 11 15.16 14.63 -5.75
N PRO A 12 15.60 14.45 -4.50
CA PRO A 12 17.02 14.52 -4.15
C PRO A 12 17.84 13.50 -4.96
N ILE A 13 19.08 13.83 -5.32
CA ILE A 13 19.99 12.92 -6.04
C ILE A 13 20.51 11.86 -5.06
N GLY A 14 20.73 10.64 -5.56
CA GLY A 14 21.24 9.52 -4.76
C GLY A 14 20.23 8.96 -3.76
N ASN A 15 18.93 9.09 -4.03
CA ASN A 15 17.88 8.51 -3.20
C ASN A 15 17.13 7.37 -3.90
N VAL A 16 16.52 6.50 -3.09
CA VAL A 16 15.62 5.44 -3.55
C VAL A 16 14.20 5.80 -3.14
N ARG A 17 13.23 5.46 -4.00
CA ARG A 17 11.81 5.64 -3.74
C ARG A 17 11.11 4.30 -3.92
N LYS A 18 10.05 4.10 -3.14
CA LYS A 18 9.16 2.94 -3.24
C LYS A 18 7.76 3.34 -2.85
N CYS A 19 6.80 2.47 -3.12
CA CYS A 19 5.50 2.57 -2.49
C CYS A 19 5.66 2.58 -0.96
N HIS A 20 4.98 3.53 -0.34
CA HIS A 20 4.90 3.66 1.12
C HIS A 20 3.45 3.85 1.55
N PHE A 21 2.53 3.27 0.75
CA PHE A 21 1.07 3.36 0.92
C PHE A 21 0.56 4.77 1.15
N CYS A 22 1.10 5.75 0.42
CA CYS A 22 0.68 7.15 0.56
C CYS A 22 0.70 7.65 2.02
N LEU A 23 1.69 7.25 2.83
CA LEU A 23 1.90 7.70 4.23
C LEU A 23 1.50 9.16 4.53
N HIS A 24 1.79 10.11 3.63
CA HIS A 24 1.38 11.51 3.79
C HIS A 24 -0.14 11.70 3.83
N ARG A 25 -0.91 10.96 3.04
CA ARG A 25 -2.38 10.95 3.01
C ARG A 25 -2.98 10.22 4.20
N ILE A 26 -2.42 9.06 4.56
CA ILE A 26 -2.92 8.26 5.69
C ILE A 26 -2.85 9.06 7.00
N LYS A 27 -1.76 9.84 7.19
CA LYS A 27 -1.61 10.74 8.35
C LYS A 27 -2.73 11.77 8.46
N ASP A 28 -3.33 12.15 7.33
CA ASP A 28 -4.43 13.13 7.25
C ASP A 28 -5.80 12.42 7.19
N GLY A 29 -5.87 11.12 7.50
CA GLY A 29 -7.12 10.34 7.46
C GLY A 29 -7.63 10.03 6.05
N MET A 30 -6.81 10.24 5.01
CA MET A 30 -7.18 10.03 3.62
C MET A 30 -6.71 8.65 3.11
N LEU A 31 -7.52 8.05 2.22
CA LEU A 31 -7.14 6.84 1.50
C LEU A 31 -5.97 7.09 0.52
N PRO A 32 -5.16 6.06 0.21
CA PRO A 32 -4.10 6.15 -0.80
C PRO A 32 -4.60 6.59 -2.17
N ALA A 33 -3.75 7.28 -2.91
CA ALA A 33 -4.11 7.85 -4.20
C ALA A 33 -4.58 6.77 -5.19
N CYS A 34 -3.83 5.66 -5.31
CA CYS A 34 -4.18 4.55 -6.21
C CYS A 34 -5.56 3.94 -5.90
N THR A 35 -5.97 3.88 -4.63
CA THR A 35 -7.30 3.45 -4.21
C THR A 35 -8.37 4.42 -4.66
N THR A 36 -8.17 5.72 -4.40
CA THR A 36 -9.18 6.75 -4.72
C THR A 36 -9.34 7.02 -6.20
N THR A 37 -8.31 6.80 -7.02
CA THR A 37 -8.35 7.06 -8.47
C THR A 37 -8.76 5.85 -9.29
N CYS A 38 -8.88 4.66 -8.68
CA CYS A 38 -9.17 3.44 -9.41
C CYS A 38 -10.65 3.39 -9.84
N ILE A 39 -10.91 3.72 -11.10
CA ILE A 39 -12.27 3.66 -11.68
C ILE A 39 -12.84 2.23 -11.62
N GLY A 40 -11.99 1.23 -11.85
CA GLY A 40 -12.38 -0.19 -11.80
C GLY A 40 -12.46 -0.78 -10.39
N ARG A 41 -12.19 0.00 -9.34
CA ARG A 41 -12.23 -0.45 -7.93
C ARG A 41 -11.40 -1.71 -7.65
N ALA A 42 -10.25 -1.83 -8.30
CA ALA A 42 -9.38 -3.00 -8.19
C ALA A 42 -8.54 -3.03 -6.90
N THR A 43 -8.38 -1.90 -6.21
CA THR A 43 -7.50 -1.80 -5.03
C THR A 43 -8.29 -1.37 -3.81
N TYR A 44 -8.13 -2.12 -2.73
CA TYR A 44 -8.70 -1.84 -1.41
C TYR A 44 -7.57 -1.55 -0.42
N PHE A 45 -7.82 -0.70 0.57
CA PHE A 45 -6.84 -0.33 1.58
C PHE A 45 -7.50 -0.20 2.94
N GLY A 46 -6.85 -0.73 3.98
CA GLY A 46 -7.40 -0.83 5.34
C GLY A 46 -6.40 -1.48 6.30
N ASP A 47 -6.79 -1.54 7.57
CA ASP A 47 -6.01 -2.21 8.61
C ASP A 47 -6.38 -3.70 8.66
N ALA A 48 -5.38 -4.56 8.46
CA ALA A 48 -5.55 -6.01 8.52
C ALA A 48 -5.67 -6.54 9.96
N ASN A 49 -5.39 -5.72 10.98
CA ASN A 49 -5.59 -6.08 12.38
C ASN A 49 -6.99 -5.71 12.89
N ASP A 50 -7.72 -4.87 12.14
CA ASP A 50 -9.09 -4.52 12.45
C ASP A 50 -10.02 -5.57 11.83
N PRO A 51 -10.68 -6.44 12.63
CA PRO A 51 -11.52 -7.51 12.11
C PRO A 51 -12.76 -6.99 11.38
N ASP A 52 -13.19 -5.75 11.66
CA ASP A 52 -14.36 -5.12 11.04
C ASP A 52 -13.99 -4.40 9.73
N SER A 53 -12.71 -4.42 9.32
CA SER A 53 -12.27 -3.78 8.09
C SER A 53 -12.60 -4.61 6.85
N LEU A 54 -12.96 -3.92 5.76
CA LEU A 54 -13.19 -4.57 4.45
C LEU A 54 -11.96 -5.37 3.98
N VAL A 55 -10.75 -4.96 4.34
CA VAL A 55 -9.53 -5.70 3.97
C VAL A 55 -9.45 -7.02 4.72
N SER A 56 -9.81 -7.06 6.00
CA SER A 56 -9.84 -8.29 6.79
C SER A 56 -10.87 -9.29 6.25
N GLU A 57 -12.05 -8.80 5.85
CA GLU A 57 -13.06 -9.61 5.16
C GLU A 57 -12.53 -10.19 3.84
N LEU A 58 -11.95 -9.35 2.97
CA LEU A 58 -11.46 -9.76 1.66
C LEU A 58 -10.28 -10.74 1.75
N VAL A 59 -9.38 -10.59 2.72
CA VAL A 59 -8.23 -11.49 2.90
C VAL A 59 -8.65 -12.85 3.45
N ALA A 60 -9.79 -12.94 4.14
CA ALA A 60 -10.35 -14.20 4.63
C ALA A 60 -11.11 -14.99 3.56
N SER A 61 -11.33 -14.44 2.36
CA SER A 61 -12.05 -15.12 1.29
C SER A 61 -11.22 -16.24 0.63
N SER A 62 -11.90 -17.17 -0.03
CA SER A 62 -11.26 -18.35 -0.63
C SER A 62 -10.44 -18.08 -1.89
N ASN A 63 -10.54 -16.88 -2.48
CA ASN A 63 -9.92 -16.50 -3.75
C ASN A 63 -8.74 -15.54 -3.56
N VAL A 64 -8.00 -15.67 -2.46
CA VAL A 64 -6.88 -14.78 -2.11
C VAL A 64 -5.55 -15.47 -2.38
N MET A 65 -4.60 -14.72 -2.95
CA MET A 65 -3.21 -15.15 -3.07
C MET A 65 -2.23 -14.05 -2.63
N ARG A 66 -1.08 -14.46 -2.11
CA ARG A 66 0.07 -13.58 -1.88
C ARG A 66 1.08 -13.80 -3.00
N LEU A 67 1.55 -12.71 -3.60
CA LEU A 67 2.49 -12.80 -4.71
C LEU A 67 3.87 -13.25 -4.21
N LYS A 68 4.41 -14.32 -4.82
CA LYS A 68 5.74 -14.88 -4.51
C LYS A 68 5.91 -15.28 -3.04
N GLU A 69 4.89 -15.92 -2.47
CA GLU A 69 4.91 -16.35 -1.06
C GLU A 69 6.05 -17.33 -0.75
N GLU A 70 6.49 -18.12 -1.74
CA GLU A 70 7.60 -19.07 -1.62
C GLU A 70 8.94 -18.42 -1.23
N LEU A 71 9.08 -17.10 -1.40
CA LEU A 71 10.28 -16.36 -1.03
C LEU A 71 10.33 -15.95 0.44
N GLY A 72 9.28 -16.22 1.24
CA GLY A 72 9.26 -15.95 2.68
C GLY A 72 9.31 -14.47 3.06
N THR A 73 8.99 -13.55 2.13
CA THR A 73 9.08 -12.08 2.36
C THR A 73 7.87 -11.50 3.10
N GLU A 74 6.89 -12.35 3.39
CA GLU A 74 5.62 -12.00 4.01
C GLU A 74 4.96 -10.69 3.47
N PRO A 75 4.64 -10.59 2.17
CA PRO A 75 4.03 -9.38 1.61
C PRO A 75 2.70 -9.01 2.29
N ARG A 76 2.44 -7.70 2.39
CA ARG A 76 1.19 -7.12 2.92
C ARG A 76 0.24 -6.64 1.82
N VAL A 77 0.45 -7.12 0.59
CA VAL A 77 -0.45 -6.90 -0.55
C VAL A 77 -0.97 -8.26 -0.96
N TYR A 78 -2.29 -8.39 -0.98
CA TYR A 78 -3.02 -9.60 -1.34
C TYR A 78 -3.72 -9.36 -2.67
N TYR A 79 -3.75 -10.39 -3.51
CA TYR A 79 -4.42 -10.35 -4.81
C TYR A 79 -5.67 -11.22 -4.74
N LEU A 80 -6.77 -10.72 -5.29
CA LEU A 80 -8.03 -11.44 -5.41
C LEU A 80 -8.10 -12.06 -6.82
N ALA A 81 -8.44 -13.34 -6.90
CA ALA A 81 -8.56 -14.12 -8.13
C ALA A 81 -10.02 -14.33 -8.57
#